data_AF-A0A6B0RPU0-F1
#
_entry.id   AF-A0A6B0RPU0-F1
#
_cell.length_a   1.000
_cell.length_b   1.000
_cell.length_c   1.000
_cell.angle_alpha   90.00
_cell.angle_beta   90.00
_cell.angle_gamma   90.00
#
_symmetry.space_group_name_H-M   'P 1'
#
loop_
_entity.id
_entity.type
_entity.pdbx_description
1 polymer ?
#
loop_
_entity_poly.entity_id
_entity_poly.type
_entity_poly.pdbx_seq_one_letter_code
_entity_poly.pdbx_strand_id
1 'polypeptide(L)' 'MEALQGTGCEPEETVMIGDDCGDDVGGAQNAGMRDILVKTGKYRAPDEDKINPAPYLTCESFPHAVDHILEHLL' A
#
# COMPACT_ATOMS: atom_id res chain seq x y z
N MET A 1 -11.00 -7.45 9.81
CA MET A 1 -10.63 -7.00 8.45
C MET A 1 -11.88 -6.96 7.59
N GLU A 2 -12.68 -5.91 7.72
CA GLU A 2 -14.00 -5.85 7.05
C GLU A 2 -13.89 -5.58 5.54
N ALA A 3 -12.87 -4.84 5.11
CA ALA A 3 -12.66 -4.50 3.70
C ALA A 3 -12.42 -5.74 2.80
N LEU A 4 -11.88 -6.83 3.34
CA LEU A 4 -11.70 -8.09 2.58
C LEU A 4 -12.89 -9.05 2.72
N GLN A 5 -13.91 -8.70 3.50
CA GLN A 5 -15.03 -9.61 3.71
C GLN A 5 -15.79 -9.85 2.40
N GLY A 6 -15.88 -11.12 2.01
CA GLY A 6 -16.57 -11.54 0.78
C GLY A 6 -15.71 -11.53 -0.48
N THR A 7 -14.43 -11.14 -0.41
CA THR A 7 -13.49 -11.28 -1.53
C THR A 7 -12.95 -12.71 -1.65
N GLY A 8 -12.86 -13.43 -0.53
CA GLY A 8 -12.24 -14.76 -0.46
C GLY A 8 -10.71 -14.73 -0.41
N CYS A 9 -10.11 -13.54 -0.27
CA CYS A 9 -8.67 -13.35 -0.15
C CYS A 9 -8.26 -13.21 1.31
N GLU A 10 -7.12 -13.79 1.66
CA GLU A 10 -6.43 -13.53 2.94
C GLU A 10 -5.64 -12.21 2.86
N PRO A 11 -5.34 -11.54 3.99
CA PRO A 11 -4.57 -10.30 4.02
C PRO A 11 -3.29 -10.33 3.17
N GLU A 12 -2.55 -11.43 3.27
CA GLU A 12 -1.25 -11.63 2.63
C GLU A 12 -1.36 -11.74 1.10
N GLU A 13 -2.56 -11.97 0.57
CA GLU A 13 -2.89 -12.03 -0.86
C GLU A 13 -3.37 -10.68 -1.39
N THR A 14 -3.36 -9.62 -0.58
CA THR A 14 -3.90 -8.30 -0.94
C THR A 14 -2.86 -7.18 -0.87
N VAL A 15 -3.15 -6.11 -1.60
CA VAL A 15 -2.32 -4.90 -1.67
C VAL A 15 -3.19 -3.67 -1.35
N MET A 16 -2.78 -2.87 -0.38
CA MET A 16 -3.33 -1.53 -0.12
C MET A 16 -2.53 -0.47 -0.89
N ILE A 17 -3.20 0.44 -1.59
CA ILE A 17 -2.58 1.59 -2.26
C ILE A 17 -3.12 2.86 -1.61
N GLY A 18 -2.24 3.70 -1.06
CA GLY A 18 -2.65 4.90 -0.32
C GLY A 18 -1.63 6.03 -0.38
N ASP A 19 -2.08 7.24 -0.06
CA ASP A 19 -1.25 8.45 0.02
C ASP A 19 -0.84 8.83 1.45
N ASP A 20 -1.41 8.16 2.46
CA ASP A 20 -1.08 8.36 3.87
C ASP A 20 -0.17 7.22 4.39
N CYS A 21 1.06 7.56 4.72
CA CYS A 21 2.04 6.58 5.20
C CYS A 21 1.65 5.96 6.55
N GLY A 22 0.96 6.70 7.42
CA GLY A 22 0.55 6.17 8.73
C GLY A 22 -0.71 5.31 8.62
N ASP A 23 -1.76 5.91 8.09
CA ASP A 23 -3.11 5.33 8.13
C ASP A 23 -3.31 4.24 7.07
N ASP A 24 -2.86 4.47 5.82
CA ASP A 24 -3.04 3.51 4.74
C ASP A 24 -1.96 2.43 4.79
N VAL A 25 -0.70 2.85 4.78
CA VAL A 25 0.45 1.94 4.65
C VAL A 25 0.74 1.23 5.96
N GLY A 26 0.99 1.98 7.04
CA GLY A 26 1.22 1.40 8.36
C GLY A 26 0.02 0.57 8.84
N GLY A 27 -1.20 1.02 8.55
CA GLY A 27 -2.43 0.26 8.81
C GLY A 27 -2.46 -1.08 8.07
N ALA A 28 -2.17 -1.09 6.76
CA ALA A 28 -2.14 -2.29 5.93
C ALA A 28 -1.07 -3.30 6.38
N GLN A 29 0.14 -2.83 6.67
CA GLN A 29 1.24 -3.68 7.15
C GLN A 29 0.90 -4.38 8.46
N ASN A 30 0.33 -3.64 9.42
CA ASN A 30 -0.12 -4.19 10.69
C ASN A 30 -1.26 -5.22 10.52
N ALA A 31 -2.02 -5.10 9.44
CA ALA A 31 -3.09 -6.01 9.09
C ALA A 31 -2.60 -7.25 8.30
N GLY A 32 -1.31 -7.34 7.96
CA GLY A 32 -0.73 -8.45 7.18
C GLY A 32 -0.80 -8.28 5.67
N MET A 33 -1.24 -7.12 5.19
CA MET A 33 -1.32 -6.82 3.75
C MET A 33 0.02 -6.32 3.22
N ARG A 34 0.23 -6.47 1.91
CA ARG A 34 1.24 -5.69 1.19
C ARG A 34 0.73 -4.26 0.96
N ASP A 35 1.63 -3.32 0.81
CA ASP A 35 1.30 -1.89 0.71
C ASP A 35 2.05 -1.19 -0.42
N ILE A 36 1.47 -0.11 -0.95
CA ILE A 36 2.13 0.79 -1.89
C ILE A 36 1.78 2.24 -1.51
N LEU A 37 2.79 3.04 -1.20
CA LEU A 37 2.66 4.47 -0.96
C LEU A 37 2.73 5.22 -2.29
N VAL A 38 1.70 6.01 -2.62
CA VAL A 38 1.72 6.88 -3.81
C VAL A 38 2.06 8.32 -3.43
N LYS A 39 2.91 8.98 -4.23
CA LYS A 39 3.36 10.37 -3.99
C LYS A 39 2.36 11.44 -4.44
N THR A 40 1.09 11.09 -4.52
CA THR A 40 -0.02 12.00 -4.81
C THR A 40 -0.78 12.37 -3.53
N GLY A 41 -1.73 13.30 -3.59
CA GLY A 41 -2.63 13.56 -2.46
C GLY A 41 -1.95 14.20 -1.25
N LYS A 42 -2.07 13.59 -0.07
CA LYS A 42 -1.58 14.04 1.23
C LYS A 42 -0.07 13.83 1.41
N TYR A 43 0.53 12.91 0.65
CA TYR A 43 1.94 12.56 0.75
C TYR A 43 2.83 13.81 0.74
N ARG A 44 3.85 13.82 1.60
CA ARG A 44 4.94 14.79 1.57
C ARG A 44 6.27 14.06 1.65
N ALA A 45 7.28 14.49 0.89
CA ALA A 45 8.61 13.89 1.06
C ALA A 45 9.22 14.27 2.43
N PRO A 46 9.85 13.34 3.18
CA PRO A 46 10.00 11.91 2.93
C PRO A 46 9.06 11.06 3.83
N ASP A 47 7.76 11.04 3.55
CA ASP A 47 6.77 10.35 4.38
C ASP A 47 7.04 8.85 4.47
N GLU A 48 7.65 8.24 3.46
CA GLU A 48 8.08 6.83 3.44
C GLU A 48 8.99 6.45 4.60
N ASP A 49 9.72 7.42 5.18
CA ASP A 49 10.64 7.19 6.30
C ASP A 49 9.92 7.24 7.67
N LYS A 50 8.61 7.53 7.71
CA LYS A 50 7.84 7.68 8.96
C LYS A 50 7.51 6.35 9.66
N ILE A 51 7.58 5.24 8.95
CA ILE A 51 7.20 3.92 9.44
C ILE A 51 8.35 2.92 9.28
N ASN A 52 8.32 1.86 10.10
CA ASN A 52 9.24 0.74 9.99
C ASN A 52 8.46 -0.57 10.23
N PRO A 53 8.42 -1.51 9.27
CA PRO A 53 9.16 -1.50 8.00
C PRO A 53 8.71 -0.38 7.04
N ALA A 54 9.62 0.03 6.15
CA ALA A 54 9.30 0.96 5.08
C ALA A 54 8.21 0.38 4.15
N PRO A 55 7.49 1.22 3.37
CA PRO A 55 6.51 0.73 2.42
C PRO A 55 7.11 -0.32 1.48
N TYR A 56 6.35 -1.33 1.06
CA TYR A 56 6.84 -2.33 0.10
C TYR A 56 7.24 -1.67 -1.23
N LEU A 57 6.47 -0.66 -1.66
CA LEU A 57 6.81 0.21 -2.79
C LEU A 57 6.39 1.64 -2.48
N THR A 58 7.20 2.62 -2.89
CA THR A 58 6.77 4.01 -3.02
C THR A 58 6.89 4.44 -4.47
N CYS A 59 5.81 4.91 -5.08
CA CYS A 59 5.77 5.28 -6.51
C CYS A 59 5.04 6.60 -6.76
N GLU A 60 5.19 7.14 -7.96
CA GLU A 60 4.77 8.53 -8.24
C GLU A 60 3.26 8.75 -8.24
N SER A 61 2.45 7.73 -8.58
CA SER A 61 0.99 7.85 -8.64
C SER A 61 0.28 6.49 -8.71
N PHE A 62 -1.05 6.51 -8.60
CA PHE A 62 -1.86 5.30 -8.70
C PHE A 62 -1.64 4.49 -9.99
N PRO A 63 -1.57 5.08 -11.22
CA PRO A 63 -1.21 4.32 -12.42
C PRO A 63 0.09 3.53 -12.31
N HIS A 64 1.15 4.13 -11.74
CA HIS A 64 2.42 3.43 -11.54
C HIS A 64 2.28 2.26 -10.55
N ALA A 65 1.42 2.37 -9.55
CA ALA A 65 1.12 1.27 -8.63
C ALA A 65 0.40 0.12 -9.36
N VAL A 66 -0.57 0.45 -10.23
CA VAL A 66 -1.28 -0.56 -11.04
C VAL A 66 -0.33 -1.28 -11.99
N ASP A 67 0.52 -0.55 -12.71
CA ASP A 67 1.51 -1.14 -13.62
C ASP A 67 2.43 -2.10 -12.87
N HIS A 68 2.92 -1.70 -11.69
CA HIS A 68 3.75 -2.56 -10.85
C HIS A 68 3.05 -3.85 -10.43
N ILE A 69 1.77 -3.79 -10.06
CA ILE A 69 0.96 -4.95 -9.68
C ILE A 69 0.83 -5.90 -10.88
N LEU A 70 0.48 -5.37 -12.06
CA LEU A 70 0.31 -6.17 -13.28
C LEU A 70 1.61 -6.85 -13.73
N GLU A 71 2.76 -6.21 -13.53
CA GLU A 71 4.05 -6.72 -14.00
C GLU A 71 4.72 -7.71 -13.02
N HIS A 72 4.47 -7.58 -11.71
CA HIS A 72 5.27 -8.29 -10.69
C HIS A 72 4.45 -9.15 -9.73
N LEU A 73 3.13 -8.94 -9.61
CA LEU A 73 2.29 -9.58 -8.59
C LEU A 73 1.14 -10.43 -9.16
N LEU A 74 0.99 -10.47 -10.48
CA LEU A 74 0.05 -11.31 -11.23
C LEU A 74 0.79 -12.21 -12.22
#